data_AF-A0A085FFG4-F1
#
_entry.id   AF-A0A085FFG4-F1
#
_cell.length_a   1.000
_cell.length_b   1.000
_cell.length_c   1.000
_cell.angle_alpha   90.00
_cell.angle_beta   90.00
_cell.angle_gamma   90.00
#
_symmetry.space_group_name_H-M   'P 1'
#
loop_
_entity.id
_entity.type
_entity.pdbx_description
1 polymer ?
#
loop_
_entity_poly.entity_id
_entity_poly.type
_entity_poly.pdbx_seq_one_letter_code
_entity_poly.pdbx_strand_id
1 'polypeptide(L)'
;MGYQALSSLALEAYNSETLERANANDDASRDIDVKEIERHIKLQGLVPVFDAETDRTIYRRKTDLPVPSSEEMEKGISDHLAATRENANISKEEMAELLGLSQQFYGRAERREAQLRVTRLIFMIEILGPEMFDVLAHVAPQIFGKSEAEAKARGKLVSTIMRLPAKNVYEILTYVSLIADLAQRERDEADHEIVRDVKELMDKNGLTSEDVKGLILAEKAKRGPRKRRKRNDGSGAGDDVSETDR
;
A
#
# COMPACT_ATOMS: atom_id res chain seq x y z
N MET A 1 -13.66 -53.41 -1.56
CA MET A 1 -12.50 -52.87 -2.30
C MET A 1 -12.90 -51.93 -3.46
N GLY A 2 -14.05 -51.24 -3.41
CA GLY A 2 -14.53 -50.42 -4.56
C GLY A 2 -14.45 -48.90 -4.38
N TYR A 3 -14.28 -48.39 -3.16
CA TYR A 3 -14.34 -46.95 -2.89
C TYR A 3 -13.02 -46.21 -3.07
N GLN A 4 -11.87 -46.88 -2.95
CA GLN A 4 -10.56 -46.24 -3.12
C GLN A 4 -10.22 -46.00 -4.61
N ALA A 5 -10.66 -46.89 -5.52
CA ALA A 5 -10.38 -46.76 -6.95
C ALA A 5 -11.21 -45.65 -7.63
N LEU A 6 -12.45 -45.40 -7.16
CA LEU A 6 -13.28 -44.32 -7.70
C LEU A 6 -12.80 -42.93 -7.24
N SER A 7 -12.20 -42.85 -6.05
CA SER A 7 -11.61 -41.60 -5.53
C SER A 7 -10.31 -41.23 -6.25
N SER A 8 -9.49 -42.21 -6.65
CA SER A 8 -8.24 -41.93 -7.36
C SER A 8 -8.50 -41.47 -8.80
N LEU A 9 -9.45 -42.10 -9.50
CA LEU A 9 -9.85 -41.71 -10.86
C LEU A 9 -10.48 -40.31 -10.92
N ALA A 10 -11.30 -39.95 -9.93
CA ALA A 10 -11.87 -38.61 -9.84
C ALA A 10 -10.81 -37.53 -9.56
N LEU A 11 -9.79 -37.87 -8.76
CA LEU A 11 -8.69 -36.96 -8.43
C LEU A 11 -7.71 -36.79 -9.61
N GLU A 12 -7.43 -37.87 -10.35
CA GLU A 12 -6.62 -37.82 -11.57
C GLU A 12 -7.31 -37.05 -12.69
N ALA A 13 -8.62 -37.22 -12.87
CA ALA A 13 -9.40 -36.43 -13.83
C ALA A 13 -9.38 -34.94 -13.47
N TYR A 14 -9.61 -34.59 -12.20
CA TYR A 14 -9.56 -33.19 -11.74
C TYR A 14 -8.17 -32.55 -11.92
N ASN A 15 -7.10 -33.31 -11.64
CA ASN A 15 -5.73 -32.84 -11.81
C ASN A 15 -5.34 -32.69 -13.28
N SER A 16 -5.79 -33.59 -14.16
CA SER A 16 -5.53 -33.48 -15.60
C SER A 16 -6.23 -32.28 -16.24
N GLU A 17 -7.50 -32.02 -15.87
CA GLU A 17 -8.29 -30.90 -16.39
C GLU A 17 -7.80 -29.54 -15.87
N THR A 18 -7.24 -29.51 -14.65
CA THR A 18 -6.61 -28.30 -14.09
C THR A 18 -5.22 -28.04 -14.68
N LEU A 19 -4.44 -29.10 -14.98
CA LEU A 19 -3.16 -28.97 -15.71
C LEU A 19 -3.38 -28.54 -17.17
N GLU A 20 -4.39 -29.05 -17.86
CA GLU A 20 -4.73 -28.58 -19.21
C GLU A 20 -5.23 -27.13 -19.22
N ARG A 21 -6.01 -26.70 -18.22
CA ARG A 21 -6.42 -25.28 -18.05
C ARG A 21 -5.26 -24.36 -17.64
N ALA A 22 -4.27 -24.87 -16.90
CA ALA A 22 -3.07 -24.12 -16.56
C ALA A 22 -2.14 -23.97 -17.78
N ASN A 23 -1.92 -25.05 -18.52
CA ASN A 23 -1.09 -25.04 -19.73
C ASN A 23 -1.75 -24.29 -20.89
N ALA A 24 -3.08 -24.32 -21.02
CA ALA A 24 -3.80 -23.50 -22.00
C ALA A 24 -3.78 -22.00 -21.68
N ASN A 25 -3.46 -21.61 -20.44
CA ASN A 25 -3.28 -20.21 -20.05
C ASN A 25 -1.82 -19.73 -20.16
N ASP A 26 -0.84 -20.63 -20.21
CA ASP A 26 0.58 -20.29 -20.37
C ASP A 26 0.98 -20.01 -21.83
N ASP A 27 0.21 -20.50 -22.81
CA ASP A 27 0.44 -20.23 -24.24
C ASP A 27 -0.29 -18.97 -24.75
N ALA A 28 -1.08 -18.33 -23.89
CA ALA A 28 -1.56 -16.97 -24.12
C ALA A 28 -0.53 -16.01 -23.53
N SER A 29 0.49 -15.68 -24.33
CA SER A 29 1.23 -14.43 -24.16
C SER A 29 0.21 -13.28 -24.15
N ARG A 30 -0.27 -12.92 -22.95
CA ARG A 30 -1.04 -11.70 -22.75
C ARG A 30 -0.06 -10.59 -23.06
N ASP A 31 -0.12 -10.06 -24.27
CA ASP A 31 0.39 -8.74 -24.58
C ASP A 31 -0.07 -7.83 -23.44
N ILE A 32 0.89 -7.44 -22.60
CA ILE A 32 0.63 -6.57 -21.48
C ILE A 32 0.12 -5.27 -22.10
N ASP A 33 -1.16 -4.95 -21.92
CA ASP A 33 -1.72 -3.71 -22.43
C ASP A 33 -1.11 -2.54 -21.65
N VAL A 34 -0.04 -1.98 -22.21
CA VAL A 34 0.69 -0.84 -21.66
C VAL A 34 -0.26 0.33 -21.37
N LYS A 35 -1.33 0.51 -22.16
CA LYS A 35 -2.31 1.59 -21.93
C LYS A 35 -3.15 1.34 -20.69
N GLU A 36 -3.46 0.09 -20.37
CA GLU A 36 -4.19 -0.26 -19.15
C GLU A 36 -3.33 -0.02 -17.91
N ILE A 37 -2.04 -0.38 -17.97
CA ILE A 37 -1.07 -0.09 -16.91
C ILE A 37 -0.89 1.41 -16.71
N GLU A 38 -0.68 2.18 -17.79
CA GLU A 38 -0.55 3.64 -17.71
C GLU A 38 -1.81 4.30 -17.13
N ARG A 39 -2.99 3.82 -17.53
CA ARG A 39 -4.26 4.28 -16.97
C ARG A 39 -4.31 3.99 -15.48
N HIS A 40 -3.93 2.79 -15.05
CA HIS A 40 -3.93 2.42 -13.64
C HIS A 40 -2.95 3.26 -12.81
N ILE A 41 -1.72 3.44 -13.29
CA ILE A 41 -0.71 4.31 -12.66
C ILE A 41 -1.27 5.71 -12.45
N LYS A 42 -1.91 6.28 -13.48
CA LYS A 42 -2.48 7.63 -13.42
C LYS A 42 -3.67 7.71 -12.47
N LEU A 43 -4.60 6.75 -12.53
CA LEU A 43 -5.78 6.70 -11.66
C LEU A 43 -5.41 6.56 -10.18
N GLN A 44 -4.41 5.74 -9.88
CA GLN A 44 -3.94 5.49 -8.52
C GLN A 44 -2.92 6.52 -8.03
N GLY A 45 -2.51 7.49 -8.88
CA GLY A 45 -1.51 8.50 -8.53
C GLY A 45 -0.15 7.91 -8.19
N LEU A 46 0.23 6.81 -8.86
CA LEU A 46 1.51 6.15 -8.64
C LEU A 46 2.62 6.90 -9.37
N VAL A 47 3.82 6.86 -8.80
CA VAL A 47 5.04 7.42 -9.36
C VAL A 47 6.10 6.32 -9.47
N PRO A 48 6.93 6.35 -10.53
CA PRO A 48 8.05 5.42 -10.65
C PRO A 48 9.08 5.70 -9.55
N VAL A 49 9.54 4.64 -8.91
CA VAL A 49 10.59 4.61 -7.88
C VAL A 49 11.53 3.47 -8.22
N PHE A 50 12.84 3.71 -8.17
CA PHE A 50 13.82 2.66 -8.37
C PHE A 50 13.92 1.79 -7.10
N ASP A 51 13.87 0.48 -7.28
CA ASP A 51 14.03 -0.50 -6.21
C ASP A 51 15.36 -1.22 -6.38
N ALA A 52 16.23 -1.05 -5.38
CA ALA A 52 17.59 -1.60 -5.40
C ALA A 52 17.60 -3.13 -5.22
N GLU A 53 16.58 -3.71 -4.60
CA GLU A 53 16.49 -5.16 -4.37
C GLU A 53 16.24 -5.91 -5.69
N THR A 54 15.34 -5.40 -6.52
CA THR A 54 14.99 -6.03 -7.80
C THR A 54 15.73 -5.47 -9.01
N ASP A 55 16.54 -4.43 -8.82
CA ASP A 55 17.19 -3.64 -9.88
C ASP A 55 16.19 -3.17 -10.96
N ARG A 56 14.98 -2.80 -10.51
CA ARG A 56 13.85 -2.47 -11.38
C ARG A 56 13.10 -1.24 -10.89
N THR A 57 12.38 -0.61 -11.81
CA THR A 57 11.42 0.44 -11.44
C THR A 57 10.14 -0.20 -10.94
N ILE A 58 9.73 0.19 -9.74
CA ILE A 58 8.43 -0.11 -9.15
C ILE A 58 7.57 1.15 -9.11
N TYR A 59 6.25 0.99 -9.00
CA TYR A 59 5.32 2.10 -8.93
C TYR A 59 4.73 2.21 -7.53
N ARG A 60 4.92 3.36 -6.88
CA ARG A 60 4.47 3.60 -5.49
C ARG A 60 3.56 4.82 -5.44
N ARG A 61 2.62 4.84 -4.49
CA ARG A 61 1.74 5.99 -4.28
C ARG A 61 2.57 7.22 -3.91
N LYS A 62 2.30 8.35 -4.58
CA LYS A 62 2.91 9.61 -4.19
C LYS A 62 2.46 10.03 -2.79
N THR A 63 3.40 10.37 -1.94
CA THR A 63 3.15 10.88 -0.59
C THR A 63 4.17 11.96 -0.25
N ASP A 64 3.82 12.86 0.66
CA ASP A 64 4.73 13.85 1.24
C ASP A 64 5.44 13.29 2.49
N LEU A 65 5.10 12.06 2.88
CA LEU A 65 5.78 11.30 3.94
C LEU A 65 7.10 10.71 3.43
N PRO A 66 8.08 10.50 4.33
CA PRO A 66 9.23 9.66 4.02
C PRO A 66 8.75 8.28 3.57
N VAL A 67 9.12 7.88 2.35
CA VAL A 67 8.80 6.55 1.82
C VAL A 67 10.01 5.65 2.06
N PRO A 68 9.90 4.63 2.94
CA PRO A 68 11.02 3.75 3.21
C PRO A 68 11.36 2.88 2.00
N SER A 69 12.64 2.60 1.80
CA SER A 69 13.12 1.60 0.84
C SER A 69 12.60 0.19 1.19
N SER A 70 12.71 -0.76 0.26
CA SER A 70 12.34 -2.17 0.52
C SER A 70 13.14 -2.73 1.70
N GLU A 71 14.45 -2.44 1.75
CA GLU A 71 15.33 -2.81 2.86
C GLU A 71 14.90 -2.17 4.19
N GLU A 72 14.55 -0.89 4.19
CA GLU A 72 14.08 -0.19 5.40
C GLU A 72 12.75 -0.76 5.91
N MET A 73 11.85 -1.15 5.00
CA MET A 73 10.60 -1.82 5.35
C MET A 73 10.85 -3.21 5.95
N GLU A 74 11.68 -4.05 5.33
CA GLU A 74 12.04 -5.37 5.86
C GLU A 74 12.73 -5.28 7.22
N LYS A 75 13.58 -4.25 7.39
CA LYS A 75 14.17 -3.90 8.67
C LYS A 75 13.11 -3.59 9.73
N GLY A 76 12.17 -2.70 9.41
CA GLY A 76 11.10 -2.32 10.31
C GLY A 76 10.17 -3.49 10.67
N ILE A 77 9.89 -4.37 9.70
CA ILE A 77 9.08 -5.59 9.92
C ILE A 77 9.82 -6.50 10.91
N SER A 78 11.08 -6.82 10.64
CA SER A 78 11.86 -7.73 11.49
C SER A 78 12.06 -7.20 12.91
N ASP A 79 12.32 -5.89 13.05
CA ASP A 79 12.46 -5.23 14.35
C ASP A 79 11.15 -5.28 15.14
N HIS A 80 10.00 -5.05 14.49
CA HIS A 80 8.68 -5.14 15.11
C HIS A 80 8.31 -6.57 15.50
N LEU A 81 8.65 -7.57 14.68
CA LEU A 81 8.43 -8.99 14.98
C LEU A 81 9.16 -9.38 16.27
N ALA A 82 10.44 -9.01 16.37
CA ALA A 82 11.25 -9.29 17.56
C ALA A 82 10.66 -8.60 18.80
N ALA A 83 10.34 -7.31 18.71
CA ALA A 83 9.78 -6.54 19.81
C ALA A 83 8.41 -7.10 20.27
N THR A 84 7.54 -7.48 19.35
CA THR A 84 6.21 -8.02 19.67
C THR A 84 6.34 -9.37 20.36
N ARG A 85 7.23 -10.25 19.88
CA ARG A 85 7.55 -11.53 20.55
C ARG A 85 8.08 -11.31 21.96
N GLU A 86 9.02 -10.37 22.14
CA GLU A 86 9.62 -10.06 23.44
C GLU A 86 8.58 -9.51 24.43
N ASN A 87 7.67 -8.64 23.97
CA ASN A 87 6.57 -8.14 24.79
C ASN A 87 5.58 -9.23 25.19
N ALA A 88 5.39 -10.26 24.35
CA ALA A 88 4.61 -11.44 24.67
C ALA A 88 5.35 -12.43 25.59
N ASN A 89 6.62 -12.16 25.94
CA ASN A 89 7.49 -13.01 26.75
C ASN A 89 7.66 -14.44 26.17
N ILE A 90 7.72 -14.54 24.83
CA ILE A 90 7.92 -15.78 24.10
C ILE A 90 9.39 -15.84 23.63
N SER A 91 10.08 -16.95 23.86
CA SER A 91 11.44 -17.17 23.36
C SER A 91 11.48 -17.40 21.84
N LYS A 92 12.67 -17.32 21.22
CA LYS A 92 12.80 -17.58 19.77
C LYS A 92 12.54 -19.05 19.46
N GLU A 93 12.93 -19.92 20.38
CA GLU A 93 12.71 -21.35 20.40
C GLU A 93 11.21 -21.68 20.38
N GLU A 94 10.45 -21.13 21.33
CA GLU A 94 9.01 -21.33 21.43
C GLU A 94 8.28 -20.79 20.21
N MET A 95 8.64 -19.60 19.73
CA MET A 95 8.01 -19.03 18.54
C MET A 95 8.29 -19.88 17.29
N ALA A 96 9.52 -20.39 17.13
CA ALA A 96 9.85 -21.27 16.02
C ALA A 96 9.02 -22.57 16.06
N GLU A 97 8.88 -23.16 17.24
CA GLU A 97 8.05 -24.36 17.46
C GLU A 97 6.58 -24.09 17.09
N LEU A 98 6.00 -22.99 17.59
CA LEU A 98 4.61 -22.59 17.30
C LEU A 98 4.36 -22.34 15.80
N LEU A 99 5.37 -21.88 15.08
CA LEU A 99 5.30 -21.65 13.63
C LEU A 99 5.65 -22.88 12.79
N GLY A 100 6.05 -23.99 13.41
CA GLY A 100 6.57 -25.17 12.71
C GLY A 100 7.79 -24.82 11.85
N LEU A 101 8.74 -24.10 12.45
CA LEU A 101 10.00 -23.65 11.86
C LEU A 101 11.17 -24.13 12.72
N SER A 102 12.35 -24.30 12.10
CA SER A 102 13.57 -24.45 12.90
C SER A 102 13.90 -23.14 13.62
N GLN A 103 14.39 -23.22 14.86
CA GLN A 103 14.88 -22.06 15.61
C GLN A 103 15.89 -21.24 14.79
N GLN A 104 16.81 -21.91 14.08
CA GLN A 104 17.81 -21.24 13.26
C GLN A 104 17.16 -20.41 12.15
N PHE A 105 16.17 -20.95 11.45
CA PHE A 105 15.44 -20.21 10.41
C PHE A 105 14.70 -19.00 11.00
N TYR A 106 13.99 -19.19 12.12
CA TYR A 106 13.28 -18.08 12.76
C TYR A 106 14.23 -16.98 13.24
N GLY A 107 15.37 -17.36 13.84
CA GLY A 107 16.40 -16.39 14.24
C GLY A 107 16.99 -15.60 13.07
N ARG A 108 17.14 -16.22 11.89
CA ARG A 108 17.52 -15.51 10.66
C ARG A 108 16.45 -14.53 10.19
N ALA A 109 15.17 -14.89 10.32
CA ALA A 109 14.07 -14.01 9.96
C ALA A 109 14.06 -12.73 10.79
N GLU A 110 14.21 -12.82 12.12
CA GLU A 110 14.32 -11.62 12.97
C GLU A 110 15.57 -10.78 12.68
N ARG A 111 16.63 -11.38 12.12
CA ARG A 111 17.86 -10.67 11.70
C ARG A 111 17.82 -10.17 10.26
N ARG A 112 16.69 -10.31 9.55
CA ARG A 112 16.52 -9.91 8.14
C ARG A 112 17.37 -10.72 7.15
N GLU A 113 17.85 -11.89 7.58
CA GLU A 113 18.63 -12.80 6.73
C GLU A 113 17.72 -13.81 5.99
N ALA A 114 16.43 -13.84 6.32
CA ALA A 114 15.43 -14.69 5.67
C ALA A 114 14.05 -14.02 5.69
N GLN A 115 13.31 -14.12 4.59
CA GLN A 115 11.93 -13.63 4.54
C GLN A 115 10.95 -14.69 5.03
N LEU A 116 9.99 -14.27 5.86
CA LEU A 116 8.84 -15.10 6.22
C LEU A 116 7.82 -15.09 5.08
N ARG A 117 7.27 -16.27 4.78
CA ARG A 117 6.10 -16.35 3.90
C ARG A 117 4.93 -15.62 4.56
N VAL A 118 4.07 -15.00 3.74
CA VAL A 118 2.84 -14.33 4.21
C VAL A 118 1.99 -15.26 5.09
N THR A 119 1.92 -16.56 4.75
CA THR A 119 1.22 -17.56 5.58
C THR A 119 1.78 -17.68 7.00
N ARG A 120 3.10 -17.54 7.18
CA ARG A 120 3.73 -17.53 8.50
C ARG A 120 3.46 -16.23 9.25
N LEU A 121 3.40 -15.09 8.55
CA LEU A 121 2.99 -13.83 9.16
C LEU A 121 1.55 -13.87 9.68
N ILE A 122 0.64 -14.54 8.97
CA ILE A 122 -0.74 -14.76 9.42
C ILE A 122 -0.76 -15.58 10.72
N PHE A 123 -0.04 -16.71 10.76
CA PHE A 123 0.04 -17.53 11.98
C PHE A 123 0.68 -16.76 13.15
N MET A 124 1.65 -15.89 12.87
CA MET A 124 2.19 -15.01 13.91
C MET A 124 1.15 -14.03 14.46
N ILE A 125 0.25 -13.49 13.63
CA ILE A 125 -0.86 -12.64 14.11
C ILE A 125 -1.78 -13.43 15.06
N GLU A 126 -2.03 -14.71 14.77
CA GLU A 126 -2.84 -15.57 15.64
C GLU A 126 -2.18 -15.83 17.00
N ILE A 127 -0.85 -15.96 17.02
CA ILE A 127 -0.06 -16.22 18.24
C ILE A 127 0.15 -14.94 19.06
N LEU A 128 0.57 -13.86 18.40
CA LEU A 128 1.00 -12.61 19.04
C LEU A 128 -0.14 -11.60 19.22
N GLY A 129 -1.28 -11.83 18.58
CA GLY A 129 -2.46 -11.00 18.73
C GLY A 129 -2.44 -9.71 17.90
N PRO A 130 -3.35 -8.76 18.22
CA PRO A 130 -3.61 -7.58 17.40
C PRO A 130 -2.43 -6.58 17.33
N GLU A 131 -1.43 -6.72 18.19
CA GLU A 131 -0.18 -5.93 18.20
C GLU A 131 0.57 -6.06 16.87
N MET A 132 0.38 -7.16 16.16
CA MET A 132 0.97 -7.38 14.84
C MET A 132 0.40 -6.46 13.76
N PHE A 133 -0.80 -5.90 13.92
CA PHE A 133 -1.34 -4.92 12.97
C PHE A 133 -0.60 -3.59 13.01
N ASP A 134 0.11 -3.30 14.11
CA ASP A 134 0.88 -2.05 14.26
C ASP A 134 2.09 -2.00 13.33
N VAL A 135 2.56 -3.16 12.83
CA VAL A 135 3.71 -3.21 11.92
C VAL A 135 3.47 -2.38 10.67
N LEU A 136 2.25 -2.43 10.11
CA LEU A 136 1.93 -1.68 8.89
C LEU A 136 1.94 -0.17 9.14
N ALA A 137 1.43 0.28 10.28
CA ALA A 137 1.46 1.69 10.64
C ALA A 137 2.89 2.20 10.86
N HIS A 138 3.78 1.31 11.33
CA HIS A 138 5.19 1.60 11.53
C HIS A 138 5.97 1.66 10.20
N VAL A 139 5.83 0.65 9.33
CA VAL A 139 6.67 0.49 8.13
C VAL A 139 6.09 1.11 6.87
N ALA A 140 4.78 1.39 6.85
CA ALA A 140 4.08 1.93 5.69
C ALA A 140 3.03 2.99 6.08
N PRO A 141 3.42 4.07 6.79
CA PRO A 141 2.49 5.10 7.27
C PRO A 141 1.68 5.76 6.14
N GLN A 142 2.22 5.82 4.92
CA GLN A 142 1.54 6.34 3.73
C GLN A 142 0.28 5.57 3.32
N ILE A 143 0.07 4.36 3.85
CA ILE A 143 -1.19 3.62 3.68
C ILE A 143 -2.30 4.26 4.53
N PHE A 144 -1.93 4.86 5.65
CA PHE A 144 -2.85 5.41 6.66
C PHE A 144 -3.11 6.91 6.51
N GLY A 145 -2.36 7.64 5.68
CA GLY A 145 -2.61 9.08 5.51
C GLY A 145 -1.64 9.75 4.56
N LYS A 146 -1.95 10.99 4.19
CA LYS A 146 -1.08 11.85 3.36
C LYS A 146 -0.11 12.68 4.20
N SER A 147 -0.45 12.90 5.48
CA SER A 147 0.37 13.59 6.46
C SER A 147 0.71 12.67 7.63
N GLU A 148 1.76 13.01 8.38
CA GLU A 148 2.21 12.20 9.51
C GLU A 148 1.15 12.15 10.62
N ALA A 149 0.51 13.29 10.89
CA ALA A 149 -0.57 13.38 11.85
C ALA A 149 -1.75 12.48 11.46
N GLU A 150 -2.15 12.50 10.19
CA GLU A 150 -3.23 11.65 9.67
C GLU A 150 -2.86 10.17 9.76
N ALA A 151 -1.68 9.79 9.27
CA ALA A 151 -1.20 8.42 9.30
C ALA A 151 -1.14 7.87 10.73
N LYS A 152 -0.62 8.65 11.67
CA LYS A 152 -0.56 8.31 13.09
C LYS A 152 -1.95 8.16 13.70
N ALA A 153 -2.87 9.08 13.40
CA ALA A 153 -4.24 9.01 13.91
C ALA A 153 -4.98 7.77 13.40
N ARG A 154 -4.91 7.50 12.08
CA ARG A 154 -5.58 6.33 11.49
C ARG A 154 -4.92 5.01 11.89
N GLY A 155 -3.59 4.96 11.96
CA GLY A 155 -2.87 3.78 12.47
C GLY A 155 -3.27 3.47 13.91
N LYS A 156 -3.31 4.50 14.78
CA LYS A 156 -3.77 4.34 16.16
C LYS A 156 -5.23 3.92 16.26
N LEU A 157 -6.10 4.42 15.39
CA LEU A 157 -7.50 4.01 15.34
C LEU A 157 -7.63 2.52 15.03
N VAL A 158 -6.98 2.03 13.98
CA VAL A 158 -6.98 0.60 13.60
C VAL A 158 -6.47 -0.25 14.76
N SER A 159 -5.30 0.10 15.30
CA SER A 159 -4.68 -0.54 16.45
C SER A 159 -5.60 -0.61 17.67
N THR A 160 -6.35 0.45 17.94
CA THR A 160 -7.31 0.51 19.06
C THR A 160 -8.51 -0.39 18.79
N ILE A 161 -9.11 -0.33 17.60
CA ILE A 161 -10.27 -1.14 17.23
C ILE A 161 -9.96 -2.64 17.34
N MET A 162 -8.79 -3.08 16.88
CA MET A 162 -8.40 -4.49 16.92
C MET A 162 -8.25 -5.06 18.34
N ARG A 163 -8.11 -4.20 19.37
CA ARG A 163 -8.01 -4.60 20.78
C ARG A 163 -9.33 -4.51 21.54
N LEU A 164 -10.39 -3.96 20.93
CA LEU A 164 -11.67 -3.80 21.61
C LEU A 164 -12.43 -5.12 21.71
N PRO A 165 -13.20 -5.34 22.79
CA PRO A 165 -14.17 -6.42 22.84
C PRO A 165 -15.21 -6.28 21.71
N ALA A 166 -15.68 -7.41 21.16
CA ALA A 166 -16.58 -7.42 20.01
C ALA A 166 -17.82 -6.52 20.17
N LYS A 167 -18.39 -6.45 21.38
CA LYS A 167 -19.53 -5.57 21.69
C LYS A 167 -19.24 -4.10 21.35
N ASN A 168 -18.06 -3.60 21.75
CA ASN A 168 -17.66 -2.22 21.52
C ASN A 168 -17.38 -1.94 20.04
N VAL A 169 -16.91 -2.94 19.28
CA VAL A 169 -16.67 -2.81 17.84
C VAL A 169 -17.98 -2.53 17.10
N TYR A 170 -19.07 -3.24 17.42
CA TYR A 170 -20.37 -3.01 16.77
C TYR A 170 -20.96 -1.62 17.09
N GLU A 171 -20.85 -1.20 18.35
CA GLU A 171 -21.30 0.13 18.77
C GLU A 171 -20.52 1.22 18.01
N ILE A 172 -19.18 1.13 17.96
CA ILE A 172 -18.33 2.10 17.26
C ILE A 172 -18.59 2.06 15.74
N LEU A 173 -18.75 0.88 15.15
CA LEU A 173 -19.03 0.74 13.72
C LEU A 173 -20.31 1.49 13.35
N THR A 174 -21.33 1.46 14.21
CA THR A 174 -22.58 2.21 14.00
C THR A 174 -22.32 3.72 13.95
N TYR A 175 -21.59 4.26 14.93
CA TYR A 175 -21.27 5.69 14.96
C TYR A 175 -20.38 6.13 13.79
N VAL A 176 -19.33 5.34 13.48
CA VAL A 176 -18.41 5.66 12.37
C VAL A 176 -19.14 5.61 11.03
N SER A 177 -20.05 4.64 10.83
CA SER A 177 -20.85 4.57 9.61
C SER A 177 -21.77 5.77 9.47
N LEU A 178 -22.43 6.20 10.55
CA LEU A 178 -23.26 7.40 10.54
C LEU A 178 -22.44 8.66 10.18
N ILE A 179 -21.26 8.84 10.77
CA ILE A 179 -20.37 9.96 10.44
C ILE A 179 -19.93 9.89 8.97
N ALA A 180 -19.60 8.70 8.48
CA ALA A 180 -19.21 8.51 7.09
C ALA A 180 -20.34 8.85 6.11
N ASP A 181 -21.58 8.44 6.43
CA ASP A 181 -22.77 8.75 5.64
C ASP A 181 -23.07 10.25 5.62
N LEU A 182 -23.00 10.91 6.78
CA LEU A 182 -23.18 12.36 6.87
C LEU A 182 -22.11 13.11 6.07
N ALA A 183 -20.84 12.74 6.23
CA ALA A 183 -19.75 13.34 5.47
C ALA A 183 -19.87 13.08 3.95
N GLN A 184 -20.49 11.96 3.55
CA GLN A 184 -20.76 11.68 2.14
C GLN A 184 -21.88 12.57 1.61
N ARG A 185 -22.97 12.74 2.36
CA ARG A 185 -24.07 13.63 1.98
C ARG A 185 -23.62 15.08 1.84
N GLU A 186 -22.80 15.58 2.76
CA GLU A 186 -22.23 16.92 2.67
C GLU A 186 -21.39 17.10 1.39
N ARG A 187 -20.63 16.07 0.98
CA ARG A 187 -19.89 16.09 -0.29
C ARG A 187 -20.84 16.09 -1.49
N ASP A 188 -21.84 15.22 -1.48
CA ASP A 188 -22.80 15.12 -2.58
C ASP A 188 -23.59 16.43 -2.75
N GLU A 189 -24.02 17.05 -1.64
CA GLU A 189 -24.68 18.36 -1.64
C GLU A 189 -23.78 19.47 -2.18
N ALA A 190 -22.50 19.51 -1.77
CA ALA A 190 -21.53 20.45 -2.31
C ALA A 190 -21.29 20.26 -3.82
N ASP A 191 -21.19 19.02 -4.28
CA ASP A 191 -21.06 18.70 -5.71
C ASP A 191 -22.31 19.12 -6.49
N HIS A 192 -23.51 18.87 -5.94
CA HIS A 192 -24.77 19.32 -6.53
C HIS A 192 -24.87 20.85 -6.60
N GLU A 193 -24.43 21.57 -5.57
CA GLU A 193 -24.37 23.03 -5.55
C GLU A 193 -23.41 23.57 -6.62
N ILE A 194 -22.21 23.00 -6.74
CA ILE A 194 -21.25 23.37 -7.79
C ILE A 194 -21.86 23.18 -9.19
N VAL A 195 -22.52 22.04 -9.44
CA VAL A 195 -23.15 21.76 -10.74
C VAL A 195 -24.26 22.76 -11.04
N ARG A 196 -25.07 23.11 -10.03
CA ARG A 196 -26.13 24.13 -10.16
C ARG A 196 -25.52 25.50 -10.51
N ASP A 197 -24.52 25.94 -9.76
CA ASP A 197 -23.89 27.24 -9.94
C ASP A 197 -23.19 27.36 -11.31
N VAL A 198 -22.53 26.29 -11.75
CA VAL A 198 -21.95 26.21 -13.11
C VAL A 198 -23.04 26.34 -14.17
N LYS A 199 -24.18 25.66 -14.00
CA LYS A 199 -25.31 25.74 -14.94
C LYS A 199 -25.89 27.16 -14.99
N GLU A 200 -26.08 27.81 -13.85
CA GLU A 200 -26.55 29.21 -13.82
C GLU A 200 -25.58 30.17 -14.52
N LEU A 201 -24.27 29.97 -14.32
CA LEU A 201 -23.25 30.76 -15.01
C LEU A 201 -23.24 30.50 -16.52
N MET A 202 -23.46 29.26 -16.94
CA MET A 202 -23.60 28.90 -18.34
C MET A 202 -24.81 29.59 -18.97
N ASP A 203 -25.97 29.50 -18.31
CA ASP A 203 -27.22 30.12 -18.79
C ASP A 203 -27.09 31.65 -18.87
N LYS A 204 -26.50 32.30 -17.84
CA LYS A 204 -26.26 33.76 -17.83
C LYS A 204 -25.34 34.22 -18.95
N ASN A 205 -24.39 33.38 -19.38
CA ASN A 205 -23.41 33.71 -20.41
C ASN A 205 -23.76 33.11 -21.78
N GLY A 206 -24.90 32.42 -21.92
CA GLY A 206 -25.31 31.76 -23.16
C GLY A 206 -24.35 30.64 -23.61
N LEU A 207 -23.63 30.01 -22.67
CA LEU A 207 -22.62 28.99 -22.95
C LEU A 207 -23.24 27.58 -22.93
N THR A 208 -22.85 26.75 -23.89
CA THR A 208 -23.19 25.32 -23.89
C THR A 208 -22.16 24.48 -23.15
N SER A 209 -22.49 23.22 -22.84
CA SER A 209 -21.55 22.31 -22.17
C SER A 209 -20.31 22.03 -23.02
N GLU A 210 -20.41 22.10 -24.35
CA GLU A 210 -19.26 21.95 -25.25
C GLU A 210 -18.37 23.21 -25.23
N ASP A 211 -18.94 24.40 -25.10
CA ASP A 211 -18.17 25.64 -24.96
C ASP A 211 -17.32 25.63 -23.68
N VAL A 212 -17.91 25.19 -22.56
CA VAL A 212 -17.21 25.07 -21.28
C VAL A 212 -16.09 24.03 -21.35
N LYS A 213 -16.32 22.88 -21.98
CA LYS A 213 -15.26 21.88 -22.21
C LYS A 213 -14.12 22.44 -23.07
N GLY A 214 -14.47 23.14 -24.15
CA GLY A 214 -13.50 23.80 -25.04
C GLY A 214 -12.63 24.81 -24.28
N LEU A 215 -13.24 25.62 -23.41
CA LEU A 215 -12.53 26.57 -22.54
C LEU A 215 -11.61 25.87 -21.54
N ILE A 216 -12.06 24.78 -20.91
CA ILE A 216 -11.22 23.99 -19.98
C ILE A 216 -10.01 23.38 -20.71
N LEU A 217 -10.21 22.85 -21.92
CA LEU A 217 -9.13 22.31 -22.75
C LEU A 217 -8.14 23.40 -23.18
N ALA A 218 -8.64 24.56 -23.62
CA ALA A 218 -7.80 25.70 -23.97
C ALA A 218 -6.99 26.23 -22.77
N GLU A 219 -7.60 26.30 -21.59
CA GLU A 219 -6.94 26.73 -20.37
C GLU A 219 -5.89 25.72 -19.88
N LYS A 220 -6.16 24.42 -19.99
CA LYS A 220 -5.17 23.36 -19.72
C LYS A 220 -3.98 23.43 -20.68
N ALA A 221 -4.21 23.76 -21.95
CA ALA A 221 -3.15 23.94 -22.95
C ALA A 221 -2.28 25.17 -22.66
N LYS A 222 -2.89 26.29 -22.21
CA LYS A 222 -2.15 27.51 -21.80
C LYS A 222 -1.25 27.31 -20.59
N ARG A 223 -1.62 26.41 -19.67
CA ARG A 223 -0.82 26.15 -18.45
C ARG A 223 0.50 25.43 -18.70
N GLY A 224 0.71 24.84 -19.88
CA GLY A 224 1.94 24.15 -20.29
C GLY A 224 2.38 23.02 -19.34
N PRO A 225 3.39 22.20 -19.70
CA PRO A 225 4.04 21.34 -18.73
C PRO A 225 4.71 22.24 -17.68
N ARG A 226 4.32 22.10 -16.40
CA ARG A 226 5.00 22.78 -15.28
C ARG A 226 6.51 22.51 -15.39
N LYS A 227 7.29 23.50 -15.84
CA LYS A 227 8.75 23.43 -15.82
C LYS A 227 9.16 23.16 -14.37
N ARG A 228 9.72 21.98 -14.11
CA ARG A 228 10.47 21.70 -12.88
C ARG A 228 11.46 22.86 -12.72
N ARG A 229 11.27 23.70 -11.71
CA ARG A 229 12.35 24.56 -11.22
C ARG A 229 13.47 23.61 -10.83
N LYS A 230 14.52 23.51 -11.65
CA LYS A 230 15.83 23.05 -11.19
C LYS A 230 16.14 23.91 -9.97
N ARG A 231 16.11 23.31 -8.78
CA ARG A 231 16.86 23.88 -7.68
C ARG A 231 18.31 23.86 -8.14
N ASN A 232 18.92 25.05 -8.08
CA ASN A 232 20.33 25.22 -8.34
C ASN A 232 21.03 24.64 -7.11
N ASP A 233 21.51 23.42 -7.26
CA ASP A 233 22.36 22.79 -6.28
C ASP A 233 23.76 23.37 -6.53
N GLY A 234 24.03 24.52 -5.91
CA GLY A 234 25.35 25.14 -5.91
C GLY A 234 26.34 24.22 -5.20
N SER A 235 26.97 23.33 -5.96
CA SER A 235 28.18 22.62 -5.59
C SER A 235 29.31 23.15 -6.45
N GLY A 236 29.97 24.20 -5.96
CA GLY A 236 31.32 24.56 -6.36
C GLY A 236 32.29 23.96 -5.36
N ALA A 237 32.98 22.90 -5.77
CA ALA A 237 34.35 22.64 -5.31
C ALA A 237 35.17 23.92 -5.56
N GLY A 238 36.01 24.43 -4.67
CA GLY A 238 37.02 23.77 -3.86
C GLY A 238 38.32 24.50 -4.22
N ASP A 239 39.06 25.02 -3.24
CA ASP A 239 40.47 25.33 -3.42
C ASP A 239 41.18 25.31 -2.06
N ASP A 240 42.23 24.48 -2.04
CA ASP A 240 43.27 24.37 -1.04
C ASP A 240 43.92 25.73 -0.74
N VAL A 241 44.18 26.02 0.53
CA VAL A 241 45.40 26.73 0.93
C VAL A 241 45.92 26.12 2.23
N SER A 242 47.06 25.44 2.08
CA SER A 242 48.01 25.05 3.13
C SER A 242 48.50 26.24 3.95
N GLU A 243 48.64 26.03 5.26
CA GLU A 243 49.75 26.45 6.13
C GLU A 243 50.67 27.58 5.63
N THR A 244 50.72 28.71 6.34
CA THR A 244 51.95 29.27 6.95
C THR A 244 51.71 30.59 7.71
N ASP A 245 52.36 30.66 8.87
CA ASP A 245 52.98 31.83 9.51
C ASP A 245 52.17 32.93 10.25
N ARG A 246 52.51 32.97 11.56
CA ARG A 246 52.49 34.03 12.59
C ARG A 246 51.31 34.14 13.55
#